data_AF-A0A2A8HUV5-F1
#
_entry.id   AF-A0A2A8HUV5-F1
#
_cell.length_a   1.000
_cell.length_b   1.000
_cell.length_c   1.000
_cell.angle_alpha   90.00
_cell.angle_beta   90.00
_cell.angle_gamma   90.00
#
_symmetry.space_group_name_H-M   'P 1'
#
loop_
_entity.id
_entity.type
_entity.pdbx_description
1 polymer ?
#
loop_
_entity_poly.entity_id
_entity_poly.type
_entity_poly.pdbx_seq_one_letter_code
_entity_poly.pdbx_strand_id
1 'polypeptide(L)'
;MRKLAQRVEELLGQPVRSVEGLGGGDISEVFAILLERGDRVVAKLGPLVDVEAEMLRAIAAAGTPAPPVVACADGLMVMGHCRGRSGIGVAWDSLAEILTRQWSHQTSGDYGWDADYAFGSVTLPNSPSESWTRFWGGNRLGCHLPHLPDNLAGRIEALIARLGDHLPDRPGPDFLHGDLWGGNVLSEGSEITALIDPACCRGHREVDVAMLTLFDRPPERFFHALELEQGWEGRLPIYRLFPLLVHYRLFGEGYRPGIEAELAQVGC
;
A
#
# COMPACT_ATOMS: atom_id res chain seq x y z
N MET A 1 -14.99 9.21 21.46
CA MET A 1 -15.63 10.23 20.60
C MET A 1 -15.46 11.67 21.11
N ARG A 2 -15.93 12.07 22.30
CA ARG A 2 -15.80 13.48 22.78
C ARG A 2 -14.36 14.02 22.82
N LYS A 3 -13.40 13.21 23.28
CA LYS A 3 -11.97 13.57 23.26
C LYS A 3 -11.40 13.74 21.84
N LEU A 4 -11.85 12.93 20.89
CA LEU A 4 -11.41 13.02 19.49
C LEU A 4 -11.95 14.29 18.83
N ALA A 5 -13.24 14.61 19.04
CA ALA A 5 -13.83 15.85 18.55
C ALA A 5 -13.02 17.06 19.00
N GLN A 6 -12.73 17.17 20.31
CA GLN A 6 -11.92 18.27 20.85
C GLN A 6 -10.53 18.36 20.20
N ARG A 7 -9.82 17.25 20.03
CA ARG A 7 -8.51 17.24 19.36
C ARG A 7 -8.59 17.72 17.91
N VAL A 8 -9.63 17.34 17.18
CA VAL A 8 -9.87 17.80 15.80
C VAL A 8 -10.20 19.30 15.79
N GLU A 9 -11.02 19.77 16.73
CA GLU A 9 -11.36 21.19 16.86
C GLU A 9 -10.12 22.05 17.13
N GLU A 10 -9.26 21.61 18.04
CA GLU A 10 -7.98 22.24 18.36
C GLU A 10 -7.05 22.24 17.15
N LEU A 11 -6.95 21.12 16.44
CA LEU A 11 -6.04 20.95 15.31
C LEU A 11 -6.48 21.75 14.07
N LEU A 12 -7.78 21.85 13.82
CA LEU A 12 -8.33 22.56 12.65
C LEU A 12 -8.75 24.00 12.94
N GLY A 13 -8.90 24.37 14.21
CA GLY A 13 -9.50 25.65 14.62
C GLY A 13 -10.99 25.75 14.24
N GLN A 14 -11.70 24.64 14.12
CA GLN A 14 -13.10 24.58 13.66
C GLN A 14 -13.96 23.65 14.51
N PRO A 15 -15.19 24.04 14.90
CA PRO A 15 -16.07 23.18 15.68
C PRO A 15 -16.51 21.91 14.93
N VAL A 16 -16.63 20.81 15.67
CA VAL A 16 -17.08 19.51 15.19
C VAL A 16 -18.56 19.33 15.51
N ARG A 17 -19.35 19.09 14.47
CA ARG A 17 -20.80 18.82 14.59
C ARG A 17 -21.08 17.37 14.97
N SER A 18 -20.39 16.41 14.34
CA SER A 18 -20.56 14.99 14.65
C SER A 18 -19.32 14.17 14.32
N VAL A 19 -19.16 13.05 15.05
CA VAL A 19 -18.11 12.05 14.83
C VAL A 19 -18.77 10.69 14.70
N GLU A 20 -18.46 9.97 13.63
CA GLU A 20 -18.95 8.63 13.34
C GLU A 20 -17.76 7.70 13.10
N GLY A 21 -17.76 6.52 13.72
CA GLY A 21 -16.71 5.52 13.43
C GLY A 21 -16.93 4.94 12.04
N LEU A 22 -15.87 4.91 11.22
CA LEU A 22 -15.89 4.20 9.95
C LEU A 22 -15.40 2.77 10.20
N GLY A 23 -16.25 1.79 9.89
CA GLY A 23 -15.80 0.40 9.79
C GLY A 23 -14.99 0.21 8.51
N GLY A 24 -13.87 -0.52 8.56
CA GLY A 24 -13.10 -0.87 7.36
C GLY A 24 -11.60 -1.00 7.54
N GLY A 25 -11.02 -0.51 8.64
CA GLY A 25 -9.61 -0.74 8.96
C GLY A 25 -9.49 -1.76 10.09
N ASP A 26 -9.12 -3.01 9.81
CA ASP A 26 -8.79 -4.00 10.86
C ASP A 26 -7.58 -3.59 11.72
N ILE A 27 -6.93 -2.49 11.35
CA ILE A 27 -5.61 -2.07 11.80
C ILE A 27 -5.60 -0.65 12.42
N SER A 28 -6.54 0.23 12.06
CA SER A 28 -6.52 1.64 12.47
C SER A 28 -7.91 2.16 12.83
N GLU A 29 -7.98 3.00 13.86
CA GLU A 29 -9.23 3.66 14.24
C GLU A 29 -9.49 4.86 13.32
N VAL A 30 -10.51 4.74 12.47
CA VAL A 30 -10.88 5.74 11.47
C VAL A 30 -12.27 6.31 11.76
N PHE A 31 -12.43 7.63 11.63
CA PHE A 31 -13.66 8.33 11.94
C PHE A 31 -14.04 9.33 10.84
N ALA A 32 -15.30 9.33 10.44
CA ALA A 32 -15.89 10.41 9.65
C ALA A 32 -16.29 11.54 10.60
N ILE A 33 -15.93 12.77 10.23
CA ILE A 33 -16.20 13.98 10.99
C ILE A 33 -16.93 14.97 10.10
N LEU A 34 -18.07 15.45 10.61
CA LEU A 34 -18.78 16.59 10.03
C LEU A 34 -18.43 17.84 10.84
N LEU A 35 -17.87 18.85 10.19
CA LEU A 35 -17.61 20.15 10.79
C LEU A 35 -18.90 20.99 10.78
N GLU A 36 -19.02 21.97 11.68
CA GLU A 36 -20.21 22.85 11.75
C GLU A 36 -20.44 23.65 10.45
N ARG A 37 -19.38 23.91 9.69
CA ARG A 37 -19.46 24.57 8.37
C ARG A 37 -20.00 23.66 7.25
N GLY A 38 -20.21 22.38 7.52
CA GLY A 38 -20.75 21.39 6.59
C GLY A 38 -19.68 20.52 5.89
N ASP A 39 -18.41 20.87 6.04
CA ASP A 39 -17.30 20.10 5.48
C ASP A 39 -17.17 18.73 6.13
N ARG A 40 -16.83 17.72 5.32
CA ARG A 40 -16.56 16.35 5.77
C ARG A 40 -15.07 16.07 5.72
N VAL A 41 -14.54 15.61 6.83
CA VAL A 41 -13.14 15.16 6.97
C VAL A 41 -13.10 13.76 7.57
N VAL A 42 -11.98 13.08 7.38
CA VAL A 42 -11.69 11.77 7.98
C VAL A 42 -10.55 11.96 8.97
N ALA A 43 -10.71 11.44 10.18
CA ALA A 43 -9.64 11.38 11.17
C ALA A 43 -9.15 9.94 11.34
N LYS A 44 -7.83 9.77 11.35
CA LYS A 44 -7.15 8.51 11.61
C LYS A 44 -6.24 8.66 12.82
N LEU A 45 -6.31 7.69 13.73
CA LEU A 45 -5.45 7.61 14.92
C LEU A 45 -4.43 6.49 14.73
N GLY A 46 -3.18 6.77 15.09
CA GLY A 46 -2.13 5.75 15.05
C GLY A 46 -0.74 6.32 15.28
N PRO A 47 0.24 5.45 15.61
CA PRO A 47 1.61 5.86 15.88
C PRO A 47 2.41 6.24 14.62
N LEU A 48 1.92 5.91 13.42
CA LEU A 48 2.61 6.14 12.13
C LEU A 48 1.80 7.02 11.16
N VAL A 49 0.80 7.75 11.67
CA VAL A 49 -0.08 8.58 10.81
C VAL A 49 0.67 9.76 10.19
N ASP A 50 1.78 10.18 10.78
CA ASP A 50 2.72 11.16 10.23
C ASP A 50 3.45 10.61 9.00
N VAL A 51 3.95 9.37 9.07
CA VAL A 51 4.55 8.67 7.93
C VAL A 51 3.53 8.48 6.80
N GLU A 52 2.31 8.04 7.13
CA GLU A 52 1.22 7.90 6.15
C GLU A 52 0.82 9.26 5.53
N ALA A 53 0.78 10.32 6.34
CA ALA A 53 0.51 11.67 5.85
C ALA A 53 1.55 12.13 4.82
N GLU A 54 2.83 11.81 5.03
CA GLU A 54 3.90 12.09 4.07
C GLU A 54 3.72 11.31 2.76
N MET A 55 3.36 10.03 2.85
CA MET A 55 3.06 9.20 1.67
C MET A 55 1.87 9.76 0.87
N LEU A 56 0.77 10.12 1.54
CA LEU A 56 -0.40 10.72 0.89
C LEU A 56 -0.07 12.07 0.22
N ARG A 57 0.75 12.90 0.85
CA ARG A 57 1.24 14.15 0.23
C ARG A 57 2.12 13.87 -0.98
N ALA A 58 2.98 12.85 -0.93
CA ALA A 58 3.82 12.45 -2.06
C ALA A 58 2.98 11.91 -3.24
N ILE A 59 1.95 11.11 -2.96
CA ILE A 59 0.99 10.64 -3.97
C ILE A 59 0.28 11.83 -4.64
N ALA A 60 -0.22 12.77 -3.85
CA ALA A 60 -0.85 13.98 -4.38
C ALA A 60 0.14 14.83 -5.22
N ALA A 61 1.40 14.93 -4.79
CA ALA A 61 2.45 15.65 -5.53
C ALA A 61 2.83 14.97 -6.86
N ALA A 62 2.66 13.65 -6.96
CA ALA A 62 2.79 12.90 -8.21
C ALA A 62 1.63 13.15 -9.19
N GLY A 63 0.60 13.91 -8.78
CA GLY A 63 -0.60 14.15 -9.59
C GLY A 63 -1.58 12.98 -9.58
N THR A 64 -1.44 12.06 -8.62
CA THR A 64 -2.38 10.98 -8.36
C THR A 64 -3.46 11.44 -7.38
N PRO A 65 -4.74 11.15 -7.63
CA PRO A 65 -5.81 11.42 -6.66
C PRO A 65 -5.54 10.73 -5.32
N ALA A 66 -5.48 11.50 -4.24
CA ALA A 66 -5.34 11.02 -2.87
C ALA A 66 -6.10 11.96 -1.90
N PRO A 67 -6.48 11.49 -0.70
CA PRO A 67 -7.04 12.35 0.33
C PRO A 67 -6.11 13.52 0.65
N PRO A 68 -6.57 14.77 0.58
CA PRO A 68 -5.74 15.90 0.95
C PRO A 68 -5.51 15.85 2.47
N VAL A 69 -4.25 15.77 2.89
CA VAL A 69 -3.90 15.85 4.31
C VAL A 69 -4.12 17.28 4.79
N VAL A 70 -5.14 17.49 5.62
CA VAL A 70 -5.52 18.81 6.15
C VAL A 70 -4.63 19.19 7.33
N ALA A 71 -4.40 18.25 8.25
CA ALA A 71 -3.55 18.44 9.41
C ALA A 71 -3.05 17.09 9.96
N CYS A 72 -1.90 17.09 10.63
CA CYS A 72 -1.37 15.91 11.30
C CYS A 72 -0.53 16.32 12.52
N ALA A 73 -0.87 15.83 13.71
CA ALA A 73 -0.16 16.09 14.96
C ALA A 73 -0.48 15.03 16.02
N ASP A 74 0.50 14.71 16.87
CA ASP A 74 0.33 13.88 18.08
C ASP A 74 -0.41 12.54 17.85
N GLY A 75 -0.07 11.82 16.78
CA GLY A 75 -0.71 10.54 16.45
C GLY A 75 -2.16 10.67 15.95
N LEU A 76 -2.55 11.84 15.46
CA LEU A 76 -3.82 12.11 14.77
C LEU A 76 -3.52 12.74 13.40
N MET A 77 -4.04 12.12 12.34
CA MET A 77 -4.11 12.70 11.00
C MET A 77 -5.57 13.04 10.67
N VAL A 78 -5.78 14.22 10.11
CA VAL A 78 -7.06 14.66 9.54
C VAL A 78 -6.87 14.90 8.05
N MET A 79 -7.71 14.27 7.24
CA MET A 79 -7.69 14.35 5.78
C MET A 79 -9.07 14.69 5.22
N GLY A 80 -9.11 15.21 3.99
CA GLY A 80 -10.37 15.48 3.30
C GLY A 80 -11.11 14.17 3.00
N HIS A 81 -12.44 14.20 3.10
CA HIS A 81 -13.27 13.07 2.69
C HIS A 81 -13.33 12.98 1.17
N CYS A 82 -12.82 11.89 0.59
CA CYS A 82 -12.88 11.64 -0.85
C CYS A 82 -14.27 11.17 -1.29
N ARG A 83 -14.68 11.53 -2.51
CA ARG A 83 -15.87 10.98 -3.15
C ARG A 83 -15.62 9.55 -3.65
N GLY A 84 -16.68 8.86 -4.04
CA GLY A 84 -16.63 7.51 -4.57
C GLY A 84 -16.83 6.42 -3.51
N ARG A 85 -16.69 5.17 -3.94
CA ARG A 85 -16.79 3.98 -3.08
C ARG A 85 -15.51 3.16 -3.23
N SER A 86 -15.18 2.41 -2.17
CA SER A 86 -14.10 1.42 -2.23
C SER A 86 -14.39 0.38 -3.31
N GLY A 87 -13.36 0.04 -4.09
CA GLY A 87 -13.40 -0.85 -5.24
C GLY A 87 -13.07 -0.13 -6.56
N ILE A 88 -12.42 -0.86 -7.46
CA ILE A 88 -11.99 -0.34 -8.79
C ILE A 88 -13.15 -0.32 -9.79
N GLY A 89 -14.09 -1.28 -9.68
CA GLY A 89 -15.25 -1.37 -10.56
C GLY A 89 -14.86 -1.47 -12.05
N VAL A 90 -15.29 -0.49 -12.84
CA VAL A 90 -14.98 -0.40 -14.28
C VAL A 90 -13.83 0.57 -14.59
N ALA A 91 -13.28 1.26 -13.59
CA ALA A 91 -12.31 2.36 -13.72
C ALA A 91 -10.85 1.91 -13.95
N TRP A 92 -10.64 0.73 -14.54
CA TRP A 92 -9.31 0.16 -14.77
C TRP A 92 -8.42 1.03 -15.65
N ASP A 93 -8.99 1.66 -16.68
CA ASP A 93 -8.23 2.50 -17.60
C ASP A 93 -7.75 3.79 -16.89
N SER A 94 -8.61 4.35 -16.02
CA SER A 94 -8.25 5.48 -15.15
C SER A 94 -7.17 5.10 -14.14
N LEU A 95 -7.24 3.89 -13.57
CA LEU A 95 -6.19 3.38 -12.67
C LEU A 95 -4.85 3.23 -13.39
N ALA A 96 -4.83 2.67 -14.61
CA ALA A 96 -3.60 2.51 -15.38
C ALA A 96 -2.91 3.86 -15.68
N GLU A 97 -3.69 4.88 -16.05
CA GLU A 97 -3.16 6.23 -16.29
C GLU A 97 -2.53 6.84 -15.02
N ILE A 98 -3.24 6.72 -13.89
CA ILE A 98 -2.80 7.25 -12.60
C ILE A 98 -1.53 6.54 -12.12
N LEU A 99 -1.45 5.20 -12.23
CA LEU A 99 -0.27 4.43 -11.83
C LEU A 99 0.95 4.79 -12.68
N THR A 100 0.77 4.91 -14.00
CA THR A 100 1.87 5.32 -14.91
C THR A 100 2.46 6.67 -14.50
N ARG A 101 1.59 7.61 -14.12
CA ARG A 101 2.00 8.93 -13.63
C ARG A 101 2.71 8.84 -12.28
N GLN A 102 2.16 8.08 -11.34
CA GLN A 102 2.74 7.91 -10.01
C GLN A 102 4.13 7.27 -10.07
N TRP A 103 4.25 6.14 -10.77
CA TRP A 103 5.50 5.39 -10.90
C TRP A 103 6.63 6.25 -11.47
N SER A 104 6.31 7.14 -12.40
CA SER A 104 7.28 8.03 -13.04
C SER A 104 7.71 9.22 -12.16
N HIS A 105 7.13 9.39 -10.96
CA HIS A 105 7.45 10.50 -10.06
C HIS A 105 8.66 10.18 -9.18
N GLN A 106 9.61 11.13 -9.09
CA GLN A 106 10.79 11.03 -8.21
C GLN A 106 11.57 9.71 -8.35
N THR A 107 11.81 9.26 -9.59
CA THR A 107 12.47 7.98 -9.94
C THR A 107 13.99 7.98 -9.76
N SER A 108 14.50 8.72 -8.78
CA SER A 108 15.93 8.77 -8.46
C SER A 108 16.18 8.37 -7.01
N GLY A 109 17.21 7.57 -6.79
CA GLY A 109 17.65 7.16 -5.45
C GLY A 109 17.50 5.66 -5.21
N ASP A 110 17.75 5.28 -3.96
CA ASP A 110 17.74 3.88 -3.53
C ASP A 110 16.32 3.35 -3.33
N TYR A 111 16.15 2.04 -3.45
CA TYR A 111 14.90 1.36 -3.12
C TYR A 111 14.57 1.51 -1.64
N GLY A 112 13.28 1.62 -1.32
CA GLY A 112 12.80 1.83 0.04
C GLY A 112 12.08 3.16 0.24
N TRP A 113 11.99 3.57 1.49
CA TRP A 113 11.32 4.79 1.91
C TRP A 113 12.12 5.43 3.04
N ASP A 114 11.83 6.69 3.33
CA ASP A 114 12.63 7.48 4.27
C ASP A 114 12.41 7.06 5.73
N ALA A 115 11.29 6.38 6.01
CA ALA A 115 10.96 5.81 7.31
C ALA A 115 10.36 4.39 7.17
N ASP A 116 10.60 3.55 8.17
CA ASP A 116 9.89 2.28 8.33
C ASP A 116 8.39 2.53 8.50
N TYR A 117 7.58 1.57 8.08
CA TYR A 117 6.13 1.64 8.21
C TYR A 117 5.59 0.36 8.87
N ALA A 118 4.28 0.25 9.08
CA ALA A 118 3.68 -0.98 9.59
C ALA A 118 2.23 -1.15 9.15
N PHE A 119 1.87 -2.39 8.87
CA PHE A 119 0.49 -2.83 8.87
C PHE A 119 0.18 -3.41 10.24
N GLY A 120 -0.39 -2.59 11.14
CA GLY A 120 -0.71 -3.01 12.50
C GLY A 120 0.54 -3.44 13.26
N SER A 121 0.62 -4.73 13.62
CA SER A 121 1.77 -5.31 14.32
C SER A 121 2.91 -5.76 13.38
N VAL A 122 2.73 -5.65 12.06
CA VAL A 122 3.70 -6.10 11.06
C VAL A 122 4.51 -4.89 10.57
N THR A 123 5.71 -4.74 11.12
CA THR A 123 6.68 -3.72 10.68
C THR A 123 7.21 -4.05 9.28
N LEU A 124 7.33 -3.01 8.46
CA LEU A 124 7.95 -3.01 7.14
C LEU A 124 9.23 -2.17 7.19
N PRO A 125 10.41 -2.83 7.23
CA PRO A 125 11.67 -2.13 7.09
C PRO A 125 11.75 -1.42 5.74
N ASN A 126 12.25 -0.19 5.72
CA ASN A 126 12.40 0.64 4.52
C ASN A 126 13.82 1.15 4.32
N SER A 127 14.77 0.67 5.14
CA SER A 127 16.20 0.97 5.00
C SER A 127 16.65 0.90 3.53
N PRO A 128 17.33 1.95 3.02
CA PRO A 128 17.62 2.09 1.61
C PRO A 128 18.55 0.99 1.09
N SER A 129 18.38 0.64 -0.20
CA SER A 129 19.25 -0.31 -0.89
C SER A 129 19.38 0.04 -2.37
N GLU A 130 20.60 -0.02 -2.90
CA GLU A 130 20.89 0.14 -4.33
C GLU A 130 20.55 -1.11 -5.18
N SER A 131 20.25 -2.24 -4.51
CA SER A 131 19.91 -3.52 -5.13
C SER A 131 18.48 -3.90 -4.77
N TRP A 132 17.66 -4.14 -5.80
CA TRP A 132 16.26 -4.51 -5.63
C TRP A 132 16.13 -5.91 -5.04
N THR A 133 16.95 -6.86 -5.47
CA THR A 133 16.90 -8.22 -4.92
C THR A 133 17.28 -8.24 -3.44
N ARG A 134 18.23 -7.40 -3.02
CA ARG A 134 18.58 -7.21 -1.61
C ARG A 134 17.46 -6.55 -0.82
N PHE A 135 16.88 -5.47 -1.36
CA PHE A 135 15.74 -4.79 -0.72
C PHE A 135 14.56 -5.74 -0.56
N TRP A 136 14.13 -6.37 -1.65
CA TRP A 136 12.99 -7.28 -1.66
C TRP A 136 13.23 -8.48 -0.75
N GLY A 137 14.40 -9.12 -0.89
CA GLY A 137 14.79 -10.30 -0.12
C GLY A 137 14.88 -10.02 1.38
N GLY A 138 15.49 -8.92 1.80
CA GLY A 138 15.62 -8.59 3.22
C GLY A 138 14.37 -7.94 3.80
N ASN A 139 13.89 -6.87 3.17
CA ASN A 139 12.93 -5.94 3.76
C ASN A 139 11.46 -6.27 3.46
N ARG A 140 11.20 -7.17 2.50
CA ARG A 140 9.82 -7.58 2.12
C ARG A 140 9.55 -9.06 2.32
N LEU A 141 10.55 -9.94 2.15
CA LEU A 141 10.40 -11.38 2.42
C LEU A 141 11.07 -11.79 3.74
N GLY A 142 12.34 -11.45 3.90
CA GLY A 142 13.20 -11.88 5.01
C GLY A 142 12.73 -11.42 6.38
N CYS A 143 12.14 -10.22 6.46
CA CYS A 143 11.60 -9.66 7.70
C CYS A 143 10.44 -10.48 8.29
N HIS A 144 9.86 -11.42 7.53
CA HIS A 144 8.82 -12.33 8.00
C HIS A 144 9.38 -13.64 8.56
N LEU A 145 10.60 -14.07 8.18
CA LEU A 145 11.15 -15.40 8.50
C LEU A 145 11.07 -15.78 10.00
N PRO A 146 11.40 -14.89 10.96
CA PRO A 146 11.31 -15.23 12.39
C PRO A 146 9.90 -15.51 12.90
N HIS A 147 8.87 -15.24 12.10
CA HIS A 147 7.46 -15.38 12.44
C HIS A 147 6.78 -16.54 11.71
N LEU A 148 7.54 -17.34 10.96
CA LEU A 148 7.03 -18.45 10.16
C LEU A 148 7.46 -19.80 10.75
N PRO A 149 6.69 -20.86 10.52
CA PRO A 149 7.16 -22.23 10.79
C PRO A 149 8.39 -22.57 9.96
N ASP A 150 9.32 -23.35 10.52
CA ASP A 150 10.63 -23.69 9.93
C ASP A 150 10.54 -24.18 8.47
N ASN A 151 9.54 -25.01 8.15
CA ASN A 151 9.37 -25.55 6.80
C ASN A 151 9.01 -24.47 5.76
N LEU A 152 8.23 -23.46 6.16
CA LEU A 152 7.85 -22.34 5.31
C LEU A 152 8.97 -21.30 5.24
N ALA A 153 9.59 -21.00 6.38
CA ALA A 153 10.75 -20.12 6.47
C ALA A 153 11.89 -20.60 5.56
N GLY A 154 12.24 -21.90 5.61
CA GLY A 154 13.31 -22.46 4.78
C GLY A 154 13.05 -22.36 3.27
N ARG A 155 11.80 -22.50 2.82
CA ARG A 155 11.44 -22.32 1.40
C ARG A 155 11.57 -20.87 0.94
N ILE A 156 11.16 -19.92 1.78
CA ILE A 156 11.30 -18.49 1.50
C ILE A 156 12.77 -18.08 1.52
N GLU A 157 13.56 -18.59 2.47
CA GLU A 157 15.01 -18.35 2.52
C GLU A 157 15.72 -18.90 1.26
N ALA A 158 15.35 -20.09 0.80
CA ALA A 158 15.86 -20.65 -0.46
C ALA A 158 15.49 -19.78 -1.68
N LEU A 159 14.27 -19.24 -1.72
CA LEU A 159 13.86 -18.28 -2.75
C LEU A 159 14.66 -16.98 -2.67
N ILE A 160 14.85 -16.42 -1.46
CA ILE A 160 15.63 -15.19 -1.23
C ILE A 160 17.05 -15.35 -1.79
N ALA A 161 17.70 -16.49 -1.55
CA ALA A 161 19.03 -16.80 -2.06
C ALA A 161 19.12 -16.85 -3.59
N ARG A 162 17.98 -17.00 -4.28
CA ARG A 162 17.87 -17.15 -5.74
C ARG A 162 17.09 -16.03 -6.41
N LEU A 163 16.78 -14.93 -5.71
CA LEU A 163 16.01 -13.83 -6.30
C LEU A 163 16.63 -13.26 -7.57
N GLY A 164 17.96 -13.26 -7.68
CA GLY A 164 18.68 -12.82 -8.89
C GLY A 164 18.44 -13.70 -10.12
N ASP A 165 17.95 -14.94 -9.95
CA ASP A 165 17.53 -15.80 -11.07
C ASP A 165 16.19 -15.35 -11.67
N HIS A 166 15.38 -14.61 -10.90
CA HIS A 166 13.98 -14.33 -11.21
C HIS A 166 13.66 -12.84 -11.39
N LEU A 167 14.33 -11.97 -10.63
CA LEU A 167 14.07 -10.54 -10.60
C LEU A 167 15.27 -9.75 -11.14
N PRO A 168 15.02 -8.65 -11.87
CA PRO A 168 16.09 -7.70 -12.17
C PRO A 168 16.63 -7.12 -10.87
N ASP A 169 17.94 -6.90 -10.79
CA ASP A 169 18.55 -6.30 -9.60
C ASP A 169 18.44 -4.78 -9.57
N ARG A 170 18.25 -4.16 -10.74
CA ARG A 170 18.14 -2.70 -10.89
C ARG A 170 16.97 -2.28 -11.79
N PRO A 171 15.72 -2.69 -11.49
CA PRO A 171 14.54 -2.14 -12.16
C PRO A 171 14.41 -0.63 -11.91
N GLY A 172 13.57 0.06 -12.67
CA GLY A 172 13.24 1.47 -12.36
C GLY A 172 12.79 1.61 -10.90
N PRO A 173 13.34 2.57 -10.11
CA PRO A 173 12.90 2.83 -8.75
C PRO A 173 11.61 3.65 -8.77
N ASP A 174 10.55 3.02 -9.27
CA ASP A 174 9.23 3.62 -9.43
C ASP A 174 8.63 3.96 -8.06
N PHE A 175 7.88 5.06 -7.99
CA PHE A 175 7.18 5.45 -6.76
C PHE A 175 5.88 4.65 -6.59
N LEU A 176 5.93 3.62 -5.75
CA LEU A 176 4.85 2.66 -5.55
C LEU A 176 3.80 3.15 -4.56
N HIS A 177 2.56 2.70 -4.71
CA HIS A 177 1.56 2.79 -3.65
C HIS A 177 1.90 1.83 -2.51
N GLY A 178 2.34 0.60 -2.83
CA GLY A 178 2.87 -0.38 -1.89
C GLY A 178 1.82 -1.19 -1.11
N ASP A 179 0.55 -0.76 -1.13
CA ASP A 179 -0.61 -1.51 -0.61
C ASP A 179 -1.81 -1.46 -1.59
N LEU A 180 -1.56 -1.73 -2.87
CA LEU A 180 -2.55 -1.45 -3.93
C LEU A 180 -3.50 -2.63 -4.20
N TRP A 181 -4.69 -2.58 -3.62
CA TRP A 181 -5.79 -3.51 -3.88
C TRP A 181 -7.13 -2.77 -3.88
N GLY A 182 -8.21 -3.40 -4.36
CA GLY A 182 -9.51 -2.75 -4.54
C GLY A 182 -10.06 -2.06 -3.29
N GLY A 183 -9.73 -2.54 -2.10
CA GLY A 183 -10.08 -1.90 -0.83
C GLY A 183 -9.54 -0.48 -0.70
N ASN A 184 -8.32 -0.25 -1.20
CA ASN A 184 -7.57 1.00 -1.11
C ASN A 184 -7.75 1.91 -2.33
N VAL A 185 -8.69 1.56 -3.22
CA VAL A 185 -9.04 2.35 -4.40
C VAL A 185 -10.46 2.87 -4.24
N LEU A 186 -10.63 4.19 -4.29
CA LEU A 186 -11.94 4.82 -4.38
C LEU A 186 -12.26 5.14 -5.83
N SER A 187 -13.44 4.76 -6.30
CA SER A 187 -13.92 5.04 -7.65
C SER A 187 -15.35 5.56 -7.68
N GLU A 188 -15.67 6.30 -8.74
CA GLU A 188 -17.01 6.73 -9.10
C GLU A 188 -17.21 6.59 -10.61
N GLY A 189 -18.01 5.60 -11.02
CA GLY A 189 -18.17 5.26 -12.42
C GLY A 189 -16.89 4.69 -13.02
N SER A 190 -16.35 5.36 -14.05
CA SER A 190 -15.11 4.97 -14.73
C SER A 190 -13.89 5.78 -14.27
N GLU A 191 -14.01 6.56 -13.21
CA GLU A 191 -12.96 7.43 -12.68
C GLU A 191 -12.48 6.93 -11.32
N ILE A 192 -11.16 6.88 -11.14
CA ILE A 192 -10.53 6.72 -9.82
C ILE A 192 -10.50 8.08 -9.14
N THR A 193 -11.09 8.16 -7.96
CA THR A 193 -11.27 9.42 -7.22
C THR A 193 -10.24 9.60 -6.12
N ALA A 194 -9.66 8.52 -5.61
CA ALA A 194 -8.54 8.53 -4.68
C ALA A 194 -7.89 7.16 -4.53
N LEU A 195 -6.58 7.14 -4.27
CA LEU A 195 -5.87 6.04 -3.63
C LEU A 195 -5.70 6.37 -2.14
N ILE A 196 -5.95 5.39 -1.27
CA ILE A 196 -5.95 5.56 0.19
C ILE A 196 -5.08 4.50 0.86
N ASP A 197 -4.73 4.73 2.13
CA ASP A 197 -3.97 3.79 2.97
C ASP A 197 -2.67 3.28 2.32
N PRO A 198 -1.76 4.18 1.89
CA PRO A 198 -0.53 3.77 1.23
C PRO A 198 0.48 3.10 2.17
N ALA A 199 1.37 2.32 1.56
CA ALA A 199 2.60 1.81 2.17
C ALA A 199 3.77 2.05 1.21
N CYS A 200 3.93 3.32 0.81
CA CYS A 200 4.80 3.72 -0.29
C CYS A 200 6.25 3.28 -0.11
N CYS A 201 6.88 2.96 -1.23
CA CYS A 201 8.32 2.90 -1.36
C CYS A 201 8.74 3.16 -2.81
N ARG A 202 10.03 3.43 -3.01
CA ARG A 202 10.70 3.31 -4.30
C ARG A 202 10.97 1.83 -4.55
N GLY A 203 10.47 1.30 -5.66
CA GLY A 203 10.54 -0.13 -5.95
C GLY A 203 10.14 -0.45 -7.38
N HIS A 204 10.01 -1.74 -7.67
CA HIS A 204 9.61 -2.17 -9.00
C HIS A 204 8.08 -2.07 -9.18
N ARG A 205 7.59 -1.37 -10.22
CA ARG A 205 6.14 -1.18 -10.50
C ARG A 205 5.29 -2.45 -10.47
N GLU A 206 5.90 -3.59 -10.81
CA GLU A 206 5.22 -4.89 -10.80
C GLU A 206 4.74 -5.31 -9.42
N VAL A 207 5.23 -4.71 -8.33
CA VAL A 207 4.71 -4.94 -6.97
C VAL A 207 3.26 -4.47 -6.83
N ASP A 208 2.95 -3.26 -7.28
CA ASP A 208 1.58 -2.71 -7.25
C ASP A 208 0.65 -3.57 -8.14
N VAL A 209 1.15 -4.03 -9.30
CA VAL A 209 0.42 -4.93 -10.20
C VAL A 209 0.17 -6.30 -9.55
N ALA A 210 1.18 -6.87 -8.91
CA ALA A 210 1.07 -8.15 -8.21
C ALA A 210 0.01 -8.08 -7.10
N MET A 211 -0.05 -6.97 -6.37
CA MET A 211 -1.03 -6.77 -5.31
C MET A 211 -2.47 -6.73 -5.83
N LEU A 212 -2.72 -5.98 -6.91
CA LEU A 212 -4.02 -5.94 -7.60
C LEU A 212 -4.44 -7.33 -8.09
N THR A 213 -3.51 -8.15 -8.56
CA THR A 213 -3.83 -9.50 -9.06
C THR A 213 -4.05 -10.54 -7.96
N LEU A 214 -3.79 -10.22 -6.69
CA LEU A 214 -4.04 -11.12 -5.56
C LEU A 214 -5.48 -11.01 -5.05
N PHE A 215 -6.00 -9.78 -4.95
CA PHE A 215 -7.32 -9.53 -4.37
C PHE A 215 -8.37 -9.08 -5.39
N ASP A 216 -7.94 -8.64 -6.57
CA ASP A 216 -8.82 -8.22 -7.67
C ASP A 216 -8.59 -9.07 -8.92
N ARG A 217 -9.27 -8.69 -10.01
CA ARG A 217 -9.18 -9.35 -11.32
C ARG A 217 -9.01 -8.30 -12.41
N PRO A 218 -7.80 -7.72 -12.56
CA PRO A 218 -7.57 -6.71 -13.58
C PRO A 218 -7.85 -7.32 -14.97
N PRO A 219 -8.58 -6.62 -15.85
CA PRO A 219 -8.83 -7.07 -17.20
C PRO A 219 -7.56 -6.96 -18.05
N GLU A 220 -7.45 -7.74 -19.13
CA GLU A 220 -6.29 -7.72 -20.03
C GLU A 220 -5.90 -6.30 -20.50
N ARG A 221 -6.90 -5.47 -20.82
CA ARG A 221 -6.68 -4.06 -21.24
C ARG A 221 -5.94 -3.21 -20.20
N PHE A 222 -6.06 -3.53 -18.91
CA PHE A 222 -5.32 -2.84 -17.85
C PHE A 222 -3.82 -3.07 -18.05
N PHE A 223 -3.40 -4.33 -18.18
CA PHE A 223 -2.00 -4.67 -18.38
C PHE A 223 -1.46 -4.12 -19.72
N HIS A 224 -2.26 -4.12 -20.78
CA HIS A 224 -1.87 -3.54 -22.07
C HIS A 224 -1.65 -2.03 -22.02
N ALA A 225 -2.30 -1.33 -21.09
CA ALA A 225 -2.09 0.10 -20.88
C ALA A 225 -0.84 0.41 -20.05
N LEU A 226 -0.20 -0.61 -19.44
CA LEU A 226 0.99 -0.46 -18.62
C LEU A 226 2.25 -0.85 -19.40
N GLU A 227 3.33 -0.10 -19.21
CA GLU A 227 4.64 -0.44 -19.74
C GLU A 227 5.35 -1.47 -18.83
N LEU A 228 4.83 -2.70 -18.84
CA LEU A 228 5.41 -3.82 -18.08
C LEU A 228 6.54 -4.50 -18.87
N GLU A 229 7.57 -4.92 -18.15
CA GLU A 229 8.73 -5.57 -18.75
C GLU A 229 8.38 -6.99 -19.24
N GLN A 230 9.11 -7.49 -20.25
CA GLN A 230 8.91 -8.86 -20.72
C GLN A 230 9.09 -9.86 -19.56
N GLY A 231 8.18 -10.84 -19.48
CA GLY A 231 8.20 -11.87 -18.43
C GLY A 231 7.66 -11.42 -17.07
N TRP A 232 7.00 -10.25 -16.98
CA TRP A 232 6.41 -9.73 -15.74
C TRP A 232 5.48 -10.72 -15.05
N GLU A 233 4.71 -11.49 -15.82
CA GLU A 233 3.78 -12.50 -15.32
C GLU A 233 4.49 -13.55 -14.45
N GLY A 234 5.71 -13.95 -14.84
CA GLY A 234 6.52 -14.91 -14.09
C GLY A 234 7.11 -14.35 -12.79
N ARG A 235 7.12 -13.02 -12.62
CA ARG A 235 7.60 -12.34 -11.41
C ARG A 235 6.49 -12.09 -10.39
N LEU A 236 5.22 -12.07 -10.83
CA LEU A 236 4.07 -11.82 -9.95
C LEU A 236 4.01 -12.75 -8.74
N PRO A 237 4.25 -14.08 -8.84
CA PRO A 237 4.20 -14.95 -7.67
C PRO A 237 5.16 -14.50 -6.56
N ILE A 238 6.36 -14.05 -6.93
CA ILE A 238 7.37 -13.57 -5.99
C ILE A 238 6.91 -12.28 -5.30
N TYR A 239 6.27 -11.38 -6.04
CA TYR A 239 5.75 -10.14 -5.49
C TYR A 239 4.51 -10.35 -4.61
N ARG A 240 3.62 -11.29 -4.96
CA ARG A 240 2.43 -11.64 -4.17
C ARG A 240 2.76 -12.30 -2.82
N LEU A 241 3.94 -12.89 -2.67
CA LEU A 241 4.38 -13.40 -1.37
C LEU A 241 4.39 -12.32 -0.30
N PHE A 242 4.77 -11.09 -0.64
CA PHE A 242 4.82 -9.99 0.33
C PHE A 242 3.45 -9.74 1.01
N PRO A 243 2.37 -9.40 0.30
CA PRO A 243 1.07 -9.19 0.94
C PRO A 243 0.55 -10.47 1.61
N LEU A 244 0.78 -11.67 1.05
CA LEU A 244 0.40 -12.93 1.69
C LEU A 244 1.10 -13.15 3.04
N LEU A 245 2.39 -12.82 3.14
CA LEU A 245 3.17 -12.92 4.38
C LEU A 245 2.76 -11.88 5.42
N VAL A 246 2.39 -10.68 4.99
CA VAL A 246 1.77 -9.67 5.84
C VAL A 246 0.45 -10.22 6.41
N HIS A 247 -0.44 -10.73 5.56
CA HIS A 247 -1.73 -11.26 5.98
C HIS A 247 -1.60 -12.50 6.86
N TYR A 248 -0.65 -13.40 6.57
CA TYR A 248 -0.36 -14.54 7.44
C TYR A 248 0.03 -14.10 8.85
N ARG A 249 0.84 -13.05 9.00
CA ARG A 249 1.21 -12.52 10.32
C ARG A 249 0.06 -11.80 11.03
N LEU A 250 -0.83 -11.14 10.29
CA LEU A 250 -1.96 -10.41 10.87
C LEU A 250 -3.14 -11.30 11.23
N PHE A 251 -3.44 -12.28 10.37
CA PHE A 251 -4.70 -13.03 10.39
C PHE A 251 -4.50 -14.55 10.51
N GLY A 252 -3.24 -15.02 10.44
CA GLY A 252 -2.85 -16.37 10.76
C GLY A 252 -2.86 -17.37 9.60
N GLU A 253 -2.97 -18.64 9.98
CA GLU A 253 -2.75 -19.82 9.12
C GLU A 253 -3.64 -19.91 7.87
N GLY A 254 -4.76 -19.20 7.81
CA GLY A 254 -5.64 -19.16 6.63
C GLY A 254 -4.95 -18.71 5.34
N TYR A 255 -3.84 -17.97 5.45
CA TYR A 255 -3.08 -17.46 4.29
C TYR A 255 -1.95 -18.38 3.84
N ARG A 256 -1.63 -19.45 4.60
CA ARG A 256 -0.58 -20.41 4.22
C ARG A 256 -0.80 -21.02 2.83
N PRO A 257 -2.00 -21.47 2.43
CA PRO A 257 -2.21 -22.09 1.12
C PRO A 257 -1.86 -21.14 -0.04
N GLY A 258 -2.11 -19.83 0.11
CA GLY A 258 -1.72 -18.83 -0.88
C GLY A 258 -0.19 -18.74 -1.00
N ILE A 259 0.51 -18.67 0.14
CA ILE A 259 1.99 -18.63 0.16
C ILE A 259 2.57 -19.88 -0.52
N GLU A 260 2.05 -21.06 -0.20
CA GLU A 260 2.53 -22.32 -0.78
C GLU A 260 2.27 -22.40 -2.29
N ALA A 261 1.14 -21.86 -2.77
CA ALA A 261 0.79 -21.81 -4.18
C ALA A 261 1.72 -20.87 -4.98
N GLU A 262 2.09 -19.72 -4.42
CA GLU A 262 3.04 -18.81 -5.07
C GLU A 262 4.47 -19.38 -5.06
N LEU A 263 4.91 -20.01 -3.97
CA LEU A 263 6.21 -20.71 -3.90
C LEU A 263 6.31 -21.85 -4.94
N ALA A 264 5.24 -22.62 -5.11
CA ALA A 264 5.21 -23.72 -6.07
C ALA A 264 5.38 -23.23 -7.53
N GLN A 265 4.85 -22.05 -7.87
CA GLN A 265 5.00 -21.46 -9.20
C GLN A 265 6.44 -21.05 -9.53
N VAL A 266 7.26 -20.81 -8.51
CA VAL A 266 8.67 -20.39 -8.67
C VAL A 266 9.66 -21.51 -8.33
N GLY A 267 9.17 -22.75 -8.24
CA GLY A 267 9.99 -23.95 -8.05
C GLY A 267 10.60 -24.08 -6.66
N CYS A 268 9.92 -23.56 -5.63
CA CYS A 268 10.30 -23.64 -4.22
C CYS A 268 9.28 -24.42 -3.40
#